data_AF-A0A9W8J3T9-F1
#
_entry.id   AF-A0A9W8J3T9-F1
#
_cell.length_a   1.000
_cell.length_b   1.000
_cell.length_c   1.000
_cell.angle_alpha   90.00
_cell.angle_beta   90.00
_cell.angle_gamma   90.00
#
_symmetry.space_group_name_H-M   'P 1'
#
loop_
_entity.id
_entity.type
_entity.pdbx_description
1 polymer ?
#
loop_
_entity_poly.entity_id
_entity_poly.type
_entity_poly.pdbx_seq_one_letter_code
_entity_poly.pdbx_strand_id
1 'polypeptide(L)'
;MDDDIESILYIAREISVYRIPPLNKNEGHRANDWGDLAAPLWKGRLKVLENSKGVTLVFEDATTVFAKTGYDPARPSVEAVLDSSRYFVVRVEDEGKKAYIGMGFAERTDSFDFNVALQDYTK
;
A
#
# COMPACT_ATOMS: atom_id res chain seq x y z
N MET A 1 -18.24 15.82 20.57
CA MET A 1 -18.37 14.54 19.85
C MET A 1 -17.89 14.87 18.47
N ASP A 2 -16.58 14.84 18.29
CA ASP A 2 -15.96 15.09 17.00
C ASP A 2 -16.21 13.83 16.19
N ASP A 3 -17.25 13.90 15.35
CA ASP A 3 -17.54 12.93 14.31
C ASP A 3 -16.35 12.99 13.35
N ASP A 4 -15.35 12.15 13.58
CA ASP A 4 -14.17 12.05 12.73
C ASP A 4 -14.63 11.40 11.43
N ILE A 5 -15.13 12.23 10.51
CA ILE A 5 -15.67 11.77 9.23
C ILE A 5 -14.52 11.14 8.44
N GLU A 6 -14.60 9.83 8.23
CA GLU A 6 -13.71 9.11 7.34
C GLU A 6 -14.24 9.19 5.90
N SER A 7 -13.50 9.87 5.03
CA SER A 7 -13.77 9.93 3.59
C SER A 7 -12.98 8.85 2.86
N ILE A 8 -13.62 8.20 1.89
CA ILE A 8 -12.95 7.19 1.06
C ILE A 8 -12.36 7.89 -0.17
N LEU A 9 -11.04 7.97 -0.24
CA LEU A 9 -10.35 8.51 -1.41
C LEU A 9 -10.26 7.50 -2.55
N TYR A 10 -10.02 6.23 -2.22
CA TYR A 10 -9.84 5.17 -3.21
C TYR A 10 -10.15 3.78 -2.64
N ILE A 11 -10.67 2.89 -3.49
CA ILE A 11 -10.86 1.46 -3.18
C ILE A 11 -10.38 0.61 -4.35
N ALA A 12 -9.40 -0.26 -4.11
CA ALA A 12 -9.07 -1.35 -5.02
C ALA A 12 -9.68 -2.65 -4.53
N ARG A 13 -10.54 -3.25 -5.36
CA ARG A 13 -11.30 -4.47 -5.02
C ARG A 13 -10.42 -5.70 -4.86
N GLU A 14 -9.34 -5.78 -5.64
CA GLU A 14 -8.43 -6.90 -5.64
C GLU A 14 -6.97 -6.41 -5.66
N ILE A 15 -6.28 -6.67 -4.56
CA ILE A 15 -4.83 -6.49 -4.43
C ILE A 15 -4.21 -7.78 -3.90
N SER A 16 -2.93 -7.95 -4.22
CA SER A 16 -2.10 -9.03 -3.72
C SER A 16 -0.94 -8.48 -2.91
N VAL A 17 -0.66 -9.10 -1.77
CA VAL A 17 0.46 -8.75 -0.88
C VAL A 17 1.52 -9.84 -0.97
N TYR A 18 2.78 -9.41 -0.99
CA TYR A 18 3.97 -10.23 -1.16
C TYR A 18 4.96 -9.96 -0.04
N ARG A 19 5.75 -10.98 0.31
CA ARG A 19 6.87 -10.80 1.23
C ARG A 19 8.03 -10.18 0.46
N ILE A 20 8.57 -9.09 0.97
CA ILE A 20 9.78 -8.48 0.41
C ILE A 20 11.03 -8.97 1.14
N PRO A 21 12.12 -9.27 0.42
CA PRO A 21 13.41 -9.49 1.04
C PRO A 21 13.93 -8.19 1.69
N PRO A 22 14.80 -8.30 2.70
CA PRO A 22 15.49 -7.14 3.26
C PRO A 22 16.32 -6.46 2.17
N LEU A 23 16.26 -5.12 2.10
CA LEU A 23 17.01 -4.36 1.11
C LEU A 23 18.52 -4.54 1.29
N ASN A 24 19.22 -4.90 0.22
CA ASN A 24 20.66 -4.66 0.15
C ASN A 24 20.87 -3.16 -0.15
N LYS A 25 21.77 -2.51 0.59
CA LYS A 25 22.03 -1.07 0.44
C LYS A 25 22.33 -0.73 -1.03
N ASN A 26 21.57 0.22 -1.59
CA ASN A 26 21.68 0.83 -2.92
C ASN A 26 20.97 0.15 -4.10
N GLU A 27 20.29 -0.98 -3.91
CA GLU A 27 19.37 -1.50 -4.92
C GLU A 27 17.95 -1.10 -4.51
N GLY A 28 17.34 -0.15 -5.22
CA GLY A 28 15.92 0.18 -5.02
C GLY A 28 15.01 -1.05 -5.20
N HIS A 29 13.77 -0.97 -4.74
CA HIS A 29 12.86 -2.11 -4.77
C HIS A 29 12.49 -2.56 -6.19
N ARG A 30 12.61 -3.86 -6.47
CA ARG A 30 12.14 -4.51 -7.70
C ARG A 30 11.20 -5.66 -7.37
N ALA A 31 10.09 -5.76 -8.08
CA ALA A 31 9.10 -6.81 -7.83
C ALA A 31 9.64 -8.20 -8.19
N ASN A 32 10.51 -8.30 -9.19
CA ASN A 32 11.15 -9.57 -9.55
C ASN A 32 11.98 -10.20 -8.41
N ASP A 33 12.44 -9.40 -7.44
CA ASP A 33 13.24 -9.89 -6.31
C ASP A 33 12.38 -10.49 -5.19
N TRP A 34 11.04 -10.38 -5.27
CA TRP A 34 10.13 -10.82 -4.21
C TRP A 34 9.87 -12.33 -4.26
N GLY A 35 10.40 -13.01 -5.27
CA GLY A 35 10.21 -14.44 -5.51
C GLY A 35 9.04 -14.69 -6.45
N ASP A 36 8.21 -15.67 -6.11
CA ASP A 36 7.09 -16.08 -6.97
C ASP A 36 5.89 -15.13 -6.83
N LEU A 37 5.75 -14.22 -7.79
CA LEU A 37 4.60 -13.31 -7.88
C LEU A 37 3.28 -14.04 -8.20
N ALA A 38 3.31 -15.33 -8.59
CA ALA A 38 2.10 -16.13 -8.75
C ALA A 38 1.54 -16.65 -7.40
N ALA A 39 2.34 -16.61 -6.33
CA ALA A 39 1.99 -17.10 -5.00
C ALA A 39 2.03 -15.97 -3.95
N PRO A 40 1.05 -15.05 -3.95
CA PRO A 40 1.01 -13.97 -2.97
C PRO A 40 0.78 -14.51 -1.55
N LEU A 41 1.36 -13.80 -0.58
CA LEU A 41 1.20 -14.07 0.84
C LEU A 41 -0.26 -13.87 1.28
N TRP A 42 -0.92 -12.86 0.73
CA TRP A 42 -2.29 -12.52 1.06
C TRP A 42 -2.97 -11.82 -0.13
N LYS A 43 -4.30 -11.94 -0.23
CA LYS A 43 -5.12 -11.24 -1.22
C LYS A 43 -6.33 -10.63 -0.54
N GLY A 44 -6.74 -9.46 -1.00
CA GLY A 44 -7.94 -8.81 -0.50
C GLY A 44 -8.14 -7.45 -1.13
N ARG A 45 -8.65 -6.52 -0.34
CA ARG A 45 -9.02 -5.16 -0.75
C ARG A 45 -8.11 -4.14 -0.10
N LEU A 46 -7.83 -3.07 -0.84
CA LEU A 46 -7.21 -1.87 -0.29
C LEU A 46 -8.25 -0.75 -0.24
N LYS A 47 -8.32 -0.07 0.90
CA LYS A 47 -9.03 1.21 1.06
C LYS A 47 -8.04 2.30 1.41
N VAL A 48 -8.14 3.44 0.75
CA VAL A 48 -7.45 4.67 1.12
C VAL A 48 -8.48 5.57 1.76
N LEU A 49 -8.32 5.82 3.05
CA LEU A 49 -9.22 6.60 3.87
C LEU A 49 -8.54 7.92 4.25
N GLU A 50 -9.28 9.01 4.26
CA GLU A 50 -8.86 10.30 4.76
C GLU A 50 -9.73 10.66 5.97
N ASN A 51 -9.09 11.15 7.03
CA ASN A 51 -9.78 11.73 8.18
C ASN A 51 -9.04 12.98 8.66
N SER A 52 -9.48 13.54 9.79
CA SER A 52 -8.88 14.76 10.35
C SER A 52 -7.38 14.63 10.69
N LYS A 53 -6.88 13.40 10.85
CA LYS A 53 -5.49 13.07 11.19
C LYS A 53 -4.62 12.77 9.97
N GLY A 54 -5.23 12.65 8.79
CA GLY A 54 -4.54 12.41 7.52
C GLY A 54 -5.05 11.17 6.78
N VAL A 55 -4.22 10.65 5.88
CA VAL A 55 -4.57 9.50 5.04
C VAL A 55 -4.08 8.19 5.65
N THR A 56 -4.93 7.17 5.64
CA THR A 56 -4.64 5.81 6.09
C THR A 56 -4.95 4.80 5.00
N LEU A 57 -3.99 3.92 4.73
CA LEU A 57 -4.18 2.75 3.87
C LEU A 57 -4.59 1.56 4.73
N VAL A 58 -5.70 0.92 4.36
CA VAL A 58 -6.26 -0.23 5.06
C VAL A 58 -6.32 -1.42 4.10
N PHE A 59 -5.61 -2.49 4.49
CA PHE A 59 -5.59 -3.78 3.81
C PHE A 59 -6.57 -4.69 4.55
N GLU A 60 -7.67 -5.06 3.90
CA GLU A 60 -8.72 -5.87 4.52
C GLU A 60 -9.24 -6.93 3.56
N ASP A 61 -9.69 -8.07 4.10
CA ASP A 61 -10.48 -9.04 3.37
C ASP A 61 -11.96 -8.93 3.80
N ALA A 62 -12.80 -9.88 3.42
CA ALA A 62 -14.22 -9.86 3.77
C ALA A 62 -14.47 -9.97 5.29
N THR A 63 -13.48 -10.41 6.06
CA THR A 63 -13.64 -10.82 7.45
C THR A 63 -12.70 -10.11 8.43
N THR A 64 -11.49 -9.73 7.99
CA THR A 64 -10.42 -9.22 8.85
C THR A 64 -9.62 -8.10 8.20
N VAL A 65 -9.02 -7.26 9.04
CA VAL A 65 -7.99 -6.31 8.62
C VAL A 65 -6.64 -7.00 8.69
N PHE A 66 -5.94 -7.05 7.56
CA PHE A 66 -4.60 -7.60 7.44
C PHE A 66 -3.54 -6.61 7.95
N ALA A 67 -3.62 -5.36 7.50
CA ALA A 67 -2.66 -4.31 7.87
C ALA A 67 -3.26 -2.91 7.73
N LYS A 68 -2.71 -1.96 8.47
CA LYS A 68 -3.01 -0.53 8.34
C LYS A 68 -1.72 0.26 8.37
N THR A 69 -1.66 1.35 7.61
CA THR A 69 -0.53 2.27 7.66
C THR A 69 -0.94 3.68 7.30
N GLY A 70 -0.37 4.68 7.98
CA GLY A 70 -0.57 6.08 7.61
C GLY A 70 0.22 6.43 6.35
N TYR A 71 -0.32 7.34 5.55
CA TYR A 71 0.39 8.00 4.46
C TYR A 71 0.90 9.35 4.93
N ASP A 72 2.22 9.51 4.89
CA ASP A 72 2.91 10.77 5.21
C ASP A 72 3.57 11.30 3.93
N PRO A 73 3.12 12.45 3.38
CA PRO A 73 3.72 13.06 2.21
C PRO A 73 5.21 13.40 2.37
N ALA A 74 5.66 13.72 3.58
CA ALA A 74 7.06 14.03 3.87
C ALA A 74 7.93 12.77 3.99
N ARG A 75 7.31 11.62 4.28
CA ARG A 75 7.97 10.31 4.44
C ARG A 75 7.11 9.22 3.82
N PRO A 76 7.00 9.18 2.48
CA PRO A 76 6.06 8.31 1.79
C PRO A 76 6.20 6.88 2.29
N SER A 77 5.10 6.34 2.81
CA SER A 77 5.01 4.94 3.24
C SER A 77 4.74 4.01 2.07
N VAL A 78 4.52 4.55 0.87
CA VAL A 78 4.27 3.83 -0.37
C VAL A 78 5.30 4.24 -1.40
N GLU A 79 6.02 3.28 -1.96
CA GLU A 79 7.07 3.48 -2.95
C GLU A 79 6.81 2.57 -4.16
N ALA A 80 6.83 3.11 -5.38
CA ALA A 80 6.69 2.29 -6.59
C ALA A 80 7.98 1.50 -6.84
N VAL A 81 7.85 0.26 -7.34
CA VAL A 81 9.03 -0.51 -7.75
C VAL A 81 9.60 -0.01 -9.07
N LEU A 82 10.88 -0.29 -9.33
CA LEU A 82 11.59 0.24 -10.50
C LEU A 82 11.28 -0.50 -11.81
N ASP A 83 10.90 -1.77 -11.72
CA ASP A 83 10.70 -2.69 -12.86
C ASP A 83 9.24 -2.83 -13.29
N SER A 84 8.30 -2.24 -12.54
CA SER A 84 6.87 -2.38 -12.80
C SER A 84 6.04 -1.22 -12.25
N SER A 85 5.00 -0.83 -12.99
CA SER A 85 4.04 0.17 -12.54
C SER A 85 2.89 -0.41 -11.69
N ARG A 86 2.76 -1.75 -11.62
CA ARG A 86 1.68 -2.42 -10.87
C ARG A 86 2.03 -2.73 -9.43
N TYR A 87 3.32 -2.69 -9.09
CA TYR A 87 3.82 -3.14 -7.80
C TYR A 87 4.38 -1.97 -7.01
N PHE A 88 4.16 -2.03 -5.71
CA PHE A 88 4.53 -0.99 -4.77
C PHE A 88 5.05 -1.65 -3.51
N VAL A 89 5.99 -1.01 -2.84
CA VAL A 89 6.38 -1.35 -1.49
C VAL A 89 5.64 -0.46 -0.53
N VAL A 90 5.05 -1.07 0.48
CA VAL A 90 4.30 -0.39 1.53
C VAL A 90 4.99 -0.65 2.86
N ARG A 91 5.36 0.43 3.54
CA ARG A 91 5.85 0.41 4.92
C ARG A 91 4.66 0.43 5.86
N VAL A 92 4.44 -0.68 6.55
CA VAL A 92 3.44 -0.80 7.61
C VAL A 92 4.14 -0.65 8.97
N GLU A 93 3.50 0.07 9.89
CA GLU A 93 4.03 0.29 11.23
C GLU A 93 3.01 -0.22 12.24
N ASP A 94 3.43 -1.13 13.11
CA ASP A 94 2.59 -1.70 14.17
C ASP A 94 3.39 -1.75 15.48
N GLU A 95 2.84 -1.19 16.55
CA GLU A 95 3.46 -1.10 17.89
C GLU A 95 4.96 -0.71 17.90
N GLY A 96 5.37 0.21 17.01
CA GLY A 96 6.75 0.68 16.88
C GLY A 96 7.68 -0.23 16.05
N LYS A 97 7.18 -1.35 15.51
CA LYS A 97 7.88 -2.18 14.54
C LYS A 97 7.49 -1.77 13.13
N LYS A 98 8.51 -1.50 12.32
CA LYS A 98 8.34 -1.23 10.89
C LYS A 98 8.52 -2.51 10.11
N ALA A 99 7.53 -2.87 9.32
CA ALA A 99 7.62 -3.93 8.35
C ALA A 99 7.39 -3.36 6.95
N TYR A 100 8.02 -3.99 5.97
CA TYR A 100 7.84 -3.65 4.57
C TYR A 100 7.11 -4.83 3.95
N ILE A 101 6.03 -4.54 3.22
CA ILE A 101 5.31 -5.52 2.40
C ILE A 101 5.30 -5.08 0.94
N GLY A 102 5.38 -6.04 0.02
CA GLY A 102 5.12 -5.80 -1.39
C GLY A 102 3.62 -5.81 -1.63
N MET A 103 3.12 -4.91 -2.46
CA MET A 103 1.73 -4.84 -2.89
C MET A 103 1.70 -4.84 -4.40
N GLY A 104 0.74 -5.56 -4.99
CA GLY A 104 0.50 -5.57 -6.43
C GLY A 104 -0.99 -5.45 -6.75
N PHE A 105 -1.29 -4.64 -7.75
CA PHE A 105 -2.61 -4.58 -8.36
C PHE A 105 -2.76 -5.67 -9.42
N ALA A 106 -3.97 -6.23 -9.54
CA ALA A 106 -4.30 -7.13 -10.65
C ALA A 106 -4.16 -6.39 -11.99
N GLU A 107 -4.78 -5.21 -12.08
CA GLU A 107 -4.84 -4.39 -13.28
C GLU A 107 -3.92 -3.16 -13.22
N ARG A 108 -3.38 -2.75 -14.37
CA ARG A 108 -2.55 -1.55 -14.49
C ARG A 108 -3.34 -0.26 -14.26
N THR A 109 -4.61 -0.25 -14.63
CA THR A 109 -5.50 0.90 -14.45
C THR A 109 -5.68 1.22 -12.97
N ASP A 110 -5.90 0.19 -12.15
CA ASP A 110 -6.06 0.36 -10.70
C ASP A 110 -4.79 0.94 -10.06
N SER A 111 -3.61 0.47 -10.47
CA SER A 111 -2.34 1.03 -9.98
C SER A 111 -2.15 2.50 -10.36
N PHE A 112 -2.67 2.93 -11.51
CA PHE A 112 -2.59 4.31 -11.95
C PHE A 112 -3.54 5.18 -11.13
N ASP A 113 -4.80 4.77 -10.98
CA ASP A 113 -5.81 5.49 -10.20
C ASP A 113 -5.39 5.64 -8.73
N PHE A 114 -4.79 4.59 -8.15
CA PHE A 114 -4.22 4.63 -6.81
C PHE A 114 -3.13 5.68 -6.67
N ASN A 115 -2.20 5.75 -7.64
CA ASN A 115 -1.10 6.71 -7.60
C ASN A 115 -1.62 8.15 -7.77
N VAL A 116 -2.63 8.36 -8.62
CA VAL A 116 -3.31 9.65 -8.76
C VAL A 116 -4.00 10.05 -7.46
N ALA A 117 -4.71 9.14 -6.80
CA ALA A 117 -5.39 9.41 -5.52
C ALA A 117 -4.41 9.85 -4.42
N LEU A 118 -3.23 9.22 -4.34
CA LEU A 118 -2.18 9.62 -3.37
C LEU A 118 -1.53 10.96 -3.71
N GLN A 119 -1.33 11.24 -5.01
CA GLN A 119 -0.74 12.51 -5.47
C GLN A 119 -1.70 13.69 -5.28
N ASP A 120 -3.00 13.49 -5.47
CA ASP A 120 -4.01 14.53 -5.28
C ASP A 120 -4.03 15.01 -3.82
N TYR A 121 -3.88 14.09 -2.86
CA TYR A 121 -3.73 14.42 -1.44
C TYR A 121 -2.41 15.14 -1.11
N THR A 122 -1.36 14.91 -1.89
CA THR A 122 -0.03 15.51 -1.65
C THR A 122 0.11 16.93 -2.20
N LYS A 123 -0.90 17.43 -2.95
CA LYS A 123 -0.88 18.74 -3.61
C LYS A 123 -1.24 19.91 -2.71
#